data_AF-A0A257HHL6-F1
#
_entry.id   AF-A0A257HHL6-F1
#
_cell.length_a   1.000
_cell.length_b   1.000
_cell.length_c   1.000
_cell.angle_alpha   90.00
_cell.angle_beta   90.00
_cell.angle_gamma   90.00
#
_symmetry.space_group_name_H-M   'P 1'
#
loop_
_entity.id
_entity.type
_entity.pdbx_description
1 polymer ?
#
loop_
_entity_poly.entity_id
_entity_poly.type
_entity_poly.pdbx_seq_one_letter_code
_entity_poly.pdbx_strand_id
1 'polypeptide(L)'
;MPVILAILGAMMSGLFMWVVWGNGMEVINHWLDQRSARTKTEKDAKAIAAARERAARAPLRAIEDPREAVMVLLSKLAMLRGDITAEQNVALSRIAMERLGLPGKAEHHTALAAFAAKSAASADSVVTDLMPLLWAQLSAEEKADFFAMLDEIAALHGGPTEPQDQMITRIRTRLEAKF
;
A
#
# COMPACT_ATOMS: atom_id res chain seq x y z
N MET A 1 -47.35 34.63 31.73
CA MET A 1 -46.72 35.79 31.04
C MET A 1 -47.06 35.76 29.55
N PRO A 2 -48.24 36.23 29.13
CA PRO A 2 -48.72 36.15 27.74
C PRO A 2 -47.88 36.97 26.74
N VAL A 3 -47.20 38.02 27.23
CA VAL A 3 -46.33 38.89 26.42
C VAL A 3 -45.14 38.13 25.82
N ILE A 4 -44.57 37.17 26.56
CA ILE A 4 -43.43 36.36 26.08
C ILE A 4 -43.87 35.48 24.90
N LEU A 5 -45.08 34.89 24.97
CA LEU A 5 -45.63 34.07 23.90
C LEU A 5 -45.93 34.89 22.63
N ALA A 6 -46.42 36.12 22.79
CA ALA A 6 -46.67 37.01 21.66
C ALA A 6 -45.38 37.43 20.94
N ILE A 7 -44.31 37.74 21.70
CA ILE A 7 -43.00 38.06 21.14
C ILE A 7 -42.40 36.85 20.42
N LEU A 8 -42.51 35.66 21.03
CA LEU A 8 -42.04 34.42 20.41
C LEU A 8 -42.77 34.13 19.10
N GLY A 9 -44.11 34.29 19.08
CA GLY A 9 -44.92 34.08 17.89
C GLY A 9 -44.60 35.05 16.76
N ALA A 10 -44.36 36.33 17.09
CA ALA A 10 -43.96 37.35 16.11
C ALA A 10 -42.58 37.04 15.50
N MET A 11 -41.61 36.62 16.31
CA MET A 11 -40.28 36.23 15.83
C MET A 11 -40.36 35.01 14.91
N MET A 12 -41.10 33.97 15.31
CA MET A 12 -41.26 32.76 14.50
C MET A 12 -41.97 33.05 13.18
N SER A 13 -42.98 33.92 13.19
CA SER A 13 -43.72 34.31 11.98
C SER A 13 -42.85 35.13 11.03
N GLY A 14 -42.02 36.04 11.55
CA GLY A 14 -41.06 36.80 10.75
C GLY A 14 -40.00 35.90 10.10
N LEU A 15 -39.49 34.92 10.84
CA LEU A 15 -38.55 33.92 10.32
C LEU A 15 -39.19 33.07 9.22
N PHE A 16 -40.43 32.64 9.42
CA PHE A 16 -41.18 31.85 8.44
C PHE A 16 -41.44 32.65 7.16
N MET A 17 -41.85 33.91 7.30
CA MET A 17 -42.08 34.79 6.15
C MET A 17 -40.79 35.07 5.37
N TRP A 18 -39.66 35.25 6.06
CA TRP A 18 -38.36 35.39 5.42
C TRP A 18 -37.93 34.12 4.67
N VAL A 19 -38.15 32.93 5.25
CA VAL A 19 -37.82 31.65 4.58
C VAL A 19 -38.66 31.43 3.32
N VAL A 20 -39.96 31.71 3.37
CA VAL A 20 -40.88 31.40 2.26
C VAL A 20 -40.90 32.49 1.18
N TRP A 21 -40.84 33.78 1.55
CA TRP A 21 -40.97 34.91 0.61
C TRP A 21 -39.67 35.69 0.38
N GLY A 22 -38.66 35.57 1.25
CA GLY A 22 -37.48 36.42 1.25
C GLY A 22 -36.16 35.65 1.08
N ASN A 23 -35.98 34.92 -0.01
CA ASN A 23 -34.75 34.20 -0.39
C ASN A 23 -34.06 33.35 0.72
N GLY A 24 -34.72 33.08 1.86
CA GLY A 24 -34.09 32.35 2.96
C GLY A 24 -33.73 30.91 2.57
N MET A 25 -34.50 30.30 1.68
CA MET A 25 -34.19 29.00 1.10
C MET A 25 -32.89 29.00 0.28
N GLU A 26 -32.54 30.08 -0.42
CA GLU A 26 -31.28 30.17 -1.19
C GLU A 26 -30.07 30.22 -0.26
N VAL A 27 -30.16 30.96 0.86
CA VAL A 27 -29.09 31.04 1.87
C VAL A 27 -28.89 29.69 2.56
N ILE A 28 -29.98 29.01 2.92
CA ILE A 28 -29.94 27.68 3.51
C ILE A 28 -29.33 26.67 2.53
N ASN A 29 -29.77 26.69 1.26
CA ASN A 29 -29.23 25.80 0.23
C ASN A 29 -27.74 26.08 -0.04
N HIS A 30 -27.32 27.33 -0.14
CA HIS A 30 -25.91 27.66 -0.37
C HIS A 30 -25.00 27.23 0.80
N TRP A 31 -25.49 27.31 2.04
CA TRP A 31 -24.79 26.81 3.22
C TRP A 31 -24.72 25.27 3.27
N LEU A 32 -25.83 24.60 2.95
CA LEU A 32 -25.88 23.14 2.85
C LEU A 32 -25.02 22.61 1.69
N ASP A 33 -25.00 23.31 0.56
CA ASP A 33 -24.18 22.98 -0.61
C ASP A 33 -22.70 23.17 -0.34
N GLN A 34 -22.28 24.26 0.32
CA GLN A 34 -20.89 24.42 0.72
C GLN A 34 -20.43 23.33 1.69
N ARG A 35 -21.27 22.95 2.65
CA ARG A 35 -20.95 21.88 3.61
C ARG A 35 -20.91 20.52 2.92
N SER A 36 -21.91 20.22 2.08
CA SER A 36 -21.98 18.96 1.34
C SER A 36 -20.86 18.85 0.31
N ALA A 37 -20.47 19.95 -0.35
CA ALA A 37 -19.35 20.02 -1.29
C ALA A 37 -18.02 19.71 -0.58
N ARG A 38 -17.74 20.34 0.57
CA ARG A 38 -16.54 20.01 1.37
C ARG A 38 -16.51 18.54 1.79
N THR A 39 -17.65 18.02 2.24
CA THR A 39 -17.77 16.61 2.66
C THR A 39 -17.61 15.65 1.47
N LYS A 40 -18.14 16.01 0.29
CA LYS A 40 -17.95 15.26 -0.96
C LYS A 40 -16.49 15.27 -1.39
N THR A 41 -15.83 16.42 -1.40
CA THR A 41 -14.41 16.52 -1.79
C THR A 41 -13.50 15.68 -0.89
N GLU A 42 -13.75 15.65 0.42
CA GLU A 42 -12.97 14.78 1.33
C GLU A 42 -13.25 13.29 1.10
N LYS A 43 -14.52 12.92 0.86
CA LYS A 43 -14.89 11.53 0.53
C LYS A 43 -14.31 11.09 -0.80
N ASP A 44 -14.33 11.95 -1.81
CA ASP A 44 -13.78 11.70 -3.14
C ASP A 44 -12.25 11.58 -3.06
N ALA A 45 -11.58 12.46 -2.32
CA ALA A 45 -10.14 12.35 -2.08
C ALA A 45 -9.76 11.03 -1.37
N LYS A 46 -10.52 10.63 -0.35
CA LYS A 46 -10.35 9.32 0.32
C LYS A 46 -10.62 8.15 -0.62
N ALA A 47 -11.66 8.23 -1.44
CA ALA A 47 -12.00 7.18 -2.40
C ALA A 47 -10.91 7.04 -3.48
N ILE A 48 -10.36 8.15 -3.97
CA ILE A 48 -9.25 8.17 -4.94
C ILE A 48 -7.99 7.59 -4.29
N ALA A 49 -7.66 7.99 -3.06
CA ALA A 49 -6.51 7.44 -2.34
C ALA A 49 -6.64 5.93 -2.12
N ALA A 50 -7.81 5.46 -1.69
CA ALA A 50 -8.09 4.04 -1.52
C ALA A 50 -8.06 3.27 -2.86
N ALA A 51 -8.56 3.87 -3.95
CA ALA A 51 -8.48 3.27 -5.28
C ALA A 51 -7.02 3.14 -5.76
N ARG A 52 -6.20 4.17 -5.54
CA ARG A 52 -4.76 4.14 -5.83
C ARG A 52 -4.04 3.06 -5.02
N GLU A 53 -4.34 2.94 -3.73
CA GLU A 53 -3.76 1.91 -2.88
C GLU A 53 -4.15 0.50 -3.34
N ARG A 54 -5.43 0.28 -3.69
CA ARG A 54 -5.88 -1.00 -4.26
C ARG A 54 -5.19 -1.32 -5.57
N ALA A 55 -5.03 -0.33 -6.45
CA ALA A 55 -4.33 -0.51 -7.72
C ALA A 55 -2.85 -0.83 -7.51
N ALA A 56 -2.19 -0.15 -6.56
CA ALA A 56 -0.80 -0.39 -6.18
C ALA A 56 -0.55 -1.81 -5.65
N ARG A 57 -1.53 -2.39 -4.94
CA ARG A 57 -1.47 -3.76 -4.42
C ARG A 57 -1.87 -4.82 -5.44
N ALA A 58 -2.53 -4.46 -6.54
CA ALA A 58 -3.03 -5.44 -7.51
C ALA A 58 -1.93 -6.35 -8.08
N PRO A 59 -0.72 -5.86 -8.45
CA PRO A 59 0.38 -6.72 -8.87
C PRO A 59 0.84 -7.70 -7.79
N LEU A 60 0.85 -7.28 -6.52
CA LEU A 60 1.23 -8.16 -5.41
C LEU A 60 0.22 -9.29 -5.22
N ARG A 61 -1.08 -9.00 -5.39
CA ARG A 61 -2.17 -9.98 -5.22
C ARG A 61 -2.27 -10.97 -6.38
N ALA A 62 -1.71 -10.63 -7.54
CA ALA A 62 -1.67 -11.52 -8.70
C ALA A 62 -0.56 -12.58 -8.58
N ILE A 63 0.33 -12.46 -7.59
CA ILE A 63 1.39 -13.44 -7.34
C ILE A 63 0.81 -14.59 -6.55
N GLU A 64 0.85 -15.78 -7.13
CA GLU A 64 0.36 -17.02 -6.52
C GLU A 64 1.51 -17.99 -6.18
N ASP A 65 2.60 -17.96 -6.96
CA ASP A 65 3.78 -18.81 -6.73
C ASP A 65 4.68 -18.21 -5.62
N PRO A 66 5.00 -18.97 -4.55
CA PRO A 66 5.93 -18.53 -3.52
C PRO A 66 7.31 -18.10 -4.04
N ARG A 67 7.78 -18.70 -5.13
CA ARG A 67 9.09 -18.38 -5.72
C ARG A 67 9.08 -17.01 -6.38
N GLU A 68 7.99 -16.66 -7.04
CA GLU A 68 7.77 -15.30 -7.57
C GLU A 68 7.66 -14.28 -6.42
N ALA A 69 7.01 -14.67 -5.32
CA ALA A 69 6.93 -13.82 -4.13
C ALA A 69 8.33 -13.53 -3.53
N VAL A 70 9.22 -14.52 -3.50
CA VAL A 70 10.63 -14.34 -3.12
C VAL A 70 11.32 -13.35 -4.06
N MET A 71 11.14 -13.49 -5.39
CA MET A 71 11.74 -12.57 -6.36
C MET A 71 11.29 -11.12 -6.14
N VAL A 72 10.02 -10.90 -5.80
CA VAL A 72 9.48 -9.55 -5.52
C VAL A 72 10.06 -8.98 -4.23
N LEU A 73 10.22 -9.80 -3.19
CA LEU A 73 10.86 -9.39 -1.94
C LEU A 73 12.33 -9.00 -2.16
N LEU A 74 13.08 -9.81 -2.91
CA LEU A 74 14.48 -9.52 -3.26
C LEU A 74 14.60 -8.25 -4.12
N SER A 75 13.72 -8.09 -5.10
CA SER A 75 13.67 -6.89 -5.95
C SER A 75 13.36 -5.64 -5.13
N LYS A 76 12.40 -5.72 -4.19
CA LYS A 76 12.08 -4.61 -3.30
C LYS A 76 13.25 -4.27 -2.38
N LEU A 77 13.96 -5.28 -1.87
CA LEU A 77 15.14 -5.10 -1.03
C LEU A 77 16.26 -4.38 -1.79
N ALA A 78 16.53 -4.79 -3.04
CA ALA A 78 17.50 -4.10 -3.90
C ALA A 78 17.10 -2.63 -4.12
N MET A 79 15.79 -2.38 -4.33
CA MET A 79 15.25 -1.05 -4.57
C MET A 79 15.32 -0.09 -3.36
N LEU A 80 15.58 -0.59 -2.15
CA LEU A 80 15.70 0.27 -0.97
C LEU A 80 16.94 1.17 -1.01
N ARG A 81 17.95 0.81 -1.81
CA ARG A 81 19.13 1.64 -2.04
C ARG A 81 18.94 2.65 -3.19
N GLY A 82 17.97 2.42 -4.06
CA GLY A 82 17.78 3.19 -5.30
C GLY A 82 17.25 2.31 -6.42
N ASP A 83 17.52 2.65 -7.68
CA ASP A 83 17.19 1.75 -8.79
C ASP A 83 18.07 0.49 -8.77
N ILE A 84 17.52 -0.64 -9.23
CA ILE A 84 18.24 -1.91 -9.29
C ILE A 84 19.44 -1.76 -10.24
N THR A 85 20.64 -2.04 -9.72
CA THR A 85 21.88 -1.97 -10.51
C THR A 85 22.01 -3.16 -11.47
N ALA A 86 22.86 -3.04 -12.49
CA ALA A 86 23.13 -4.13 -13.43
C ALA A 86 23.62 -5.41 -12.72
N GLU A 87 24.49 -5.25 -11.71
CA GLU A 87 25.00 -6.36 -10.90
C GLU A 87 23.90 -7.02 -10.06
N GLN A 88 23.05 -6.22 -9.42
CA GLN A 88 21.88 -6.75 -8.69
C GLN A 88 20.93 -7.48 -9.65
N ASN A 89 20.71 -6.96 -10.86
CA ASN A 89 19.87 -7.61 -11.85
C ASN A 89 20.44 -8.95 -12.31
N VAL A 90 21.76 -9.05 -12.48
CA VAL A 90 22.44 -10.33 -12.78
C VAL A 90 22.27 -11.32 -11.63
N ALA A 91 22.47 -10.87 -10.38
CA ALA A 91 22.28 -11.72 -9.19
C ALA A 91 20.82 -12.19 -9.06
N LEU A 92 19.84 -11.32 -9.27
CA LEU A 92 18.42 -11.64 -9.26
C LEU A 92 18.07 -12.67 -10.36
N SER A 93 18.57 -12.48 -11.58
CA SER A 93 18.38 -13.44 -12.67
C SER A 93 18.99 -14.80 -12.35
N ARG A 94 20.18 -14.83 -11.75
CA ARG A 94 20.82 -16.06 -11.30
C ARG A 94 19.98 -16.76 -10.24
N ILE A 95 19.53 -16.03 -9.21
CA ILE A 95 18.68 -16.56 -8.14
C ILE A 95 17.40 -17.16 -8.71
N ALA A 96 16.74 -16.46 -9.64
CA ALA A 96 15.51 -16.91 -10.30
C ALA A 96 15.69 -18.29 -10.96
N MET A 97 16.79 -18.49 -11.68
CA MET A 97 17.01 -19.70 -12.47
C MET A 97 17.64 -20.83 -11.65
N GLU A 98 18.66 -20.53 -10.84
CA GLU A 98 19.51 -21.55 -10.21
C GLU A 98 19.02 -21.95 -8.82
N ARG A 99 18.48 -21.02 -8.04
CA ARG A 99 18.04 -21.30 -6.65
C ARG A 99 16.54 -21.55 -6.57
N LEU A 100 15.76 -20.75 -7.28
CA LEU A 100 14.30 -20.87 -7.29
C LEU A 100 13.79 -21.84 -8.36
N GLY A 101 14.59 -22.14 -9.40
CA GLY A 101 14.18 -23.04 -10.47
C GLY A 101 12.93 -22.55 -11.21
N LEU A 102 12.80 -21.23 -11.40
CA LEU A 102 11.68 -20.65 -12.12
C LEU A 102 11.76 -21.03 -13.61
N PRO A 103 10.66 -21.47 -14.24
CA PRO A 103 10.67 -21.90 -15.63
C PRO A 103 10.78 -20.71 -16.59
N GLY A 104 11.34 -20.93 -17.78
CA GLY A 104 11.37 -19.91 -18.83
C GLY A 104 12.58 -18.98 -18.76
N LYS A 105 12.38 -17.68 -18.98
CA LYS A 105 13.45 -16.68 -19.09
C LYS A 105 13.58 -15.86 -17.81
N ALA A 106 14.81 -15.70 -17.32
CA ALA A 106 15.10 -14.93 -16.10
C ALA A 106 14.57 -13.48 -16.19
N GLU A 107 14.66 -12.86 -17.37
CA GLU A 107 14.23 -11.49 -17.61
C GLU A 107 12.73 -11.29 -17.39
N HIS A 108 11.93 -12.32 -17.62
CA HIS A 108 10.50 -12.26 -17.37
C HIS A 108 10.22 -12.11 -15.87
N HIS A 109 10.89 -12.95 -15.07
CA HIS A 109 10.75 -13.00 -13.62
C HIS A 109 11.28 -11.74 -12.96
N THR A 110 12.46 -11.28 -13.37
CA THR A 110 13.04 -10.04 -12.82
C THR A 110 12.22 -8.81 -13.20
N ALA A 111 11.69 -8.73 -14.44
CA ALA A 111 10.82 -7.63 -14.84
C ALA A 111 9.48 -7.64 -14.09
N LEU A 112 8.85 -8.80 -13.96
CA LEU A 112 7.60 -8.95 -13.21
C LEU A 112 7.79 -8.56 -11.75
N ALA A 113 8.85 -9.07 -11.13
CA ALA A 113 9.19 -8.80 -9.74
C ALA A 113 9.52 -7.33 -9.50
N ALA A 114 10.31 -6.70 -10.37
CA ALA A 114 10.61 -5.27 -10.30
C ALA A 114 9.34 -4.42 -10.46
N PHE A 115 8.45 -4.78 -11.39
CA PHE A 115 7.19 -4.09 -11.58
C PHE A 115 6.29 -4.17 -10.33
N ALA A 116 6.13 -5.37 -9.76
CA ALA A 116 5.34 -5.57 -8.54
C ALA A 116 5.95 -4.84 -7.34
N ALA A 117 7.27 -4.94 -7.16
CA ALA A 117 7.99 -4.27 -6.08
C ALA A 117 7.90 -2.73 -6.17
N LYS A 118 7.99 -2.18 -7.37
CA LYS A 118 7.87 -0.73 -7.63
C LYS A 118 6.44 -0.22 -7.44
N SER A 119 5.45 -1.02 -7.78
CA SER A 119 4.04 -0.66 -7.62
C SER A 119 3.61 -0.59 -6.16
N ALA A 120 4.30 -1.30 -5.27
CA ALA A 120 3.99 -1.32 -3.85
C ALA A 120 4.37 -0.02 -3.11
N ALA A 121 3.45 0.47 -2.27
CA ALA A 121 3.58 1.73 -1.55
C ALA A 121 4.79 1.77 -0.59
N SER A 122 5.14 0.64 0.01
CA SER A 122 6.28 0.53 0.93
C SER A 122 6.85 -0.89 0.99
N ALA A 123 8.07 -1.05 1.48
CA ALA A 123 8.63 -2.38 1.76
C ALA A 123 7.75 -3.15 2.74
N ASP A 124 7.15 -2.46 3.72
CA ASP A 124 6.25 -3.09 4.69
C ASP A 124 4.99 -3.68 4.05
N SER A 125 4.43 -3.00 3.05
CA SER A 125 3.28 -3.52 2.31
C SER A 125 3.64 -4.78 1.51
N VAL A 126 4.84 -4.82 0.90
CA VAL A 126 5.30 -6.01 0.16
C VAL A 126 5.46 -7.20 1.09
N VAL A 127 6.16 -7.00 2.22
CA VAL A 127 6.33 -8.04 3.24
C VAL A 127 4.97 -8.50 3.76
N THR A 128 4.05 -7.58 4.04
CA THR A 128 2.73 -7.95 4.58
C THR A 128 1.89 -8.74 3.61
N ASP A 129 1.85 -8.35 2.35
CA ASP A 129 0.96 -8.97 1.37
C ASP A 129 1.53 -10.31 0.86
N LEU A 130 2.85 -10.48 0.81
CA LEU A 130 3.49 -11.70 0.28
C LEU A 130 3.87 -12.74 1.34
N MET A 131 4.04 -12.36 2.61
CA MET A 131 4.45 -13.33 3.63
C MET A 131 3.52 -14.54 3.82
N PRO A 132 2.19 -14.42 3.69
CA PRO A 132 1.30 -15.56 3.76
C PRO A 132 1.62 -16.69 2.77
N LEU A 133 2.16 -16.37 1.59
CA LEU A 133 2.54 -17.37 0.57
C LEU A 133 3.76 -18.19 1.01
N LEU A 134 4.69 -17.57 1.74
CA LEU A 134 5.92 -18.22 2.18
C LEU A 134 5.71 -19.05 3.46
N TRP A 135 4.80 -18.63 4.35
CA TRP A 135 4.54 -19.33 5.62
C TRP A 135 4.05 -20.76 5.48
N ALA A 136 3.28 -21.05 4.43
CA ALA A 136 2.66 -22.36 4.25
C ALA A 136 3.59 -23.37 3.57
N GLN A 137 4.67 -22.91 2.93
CA GLN A 137 5.40 -23.73 1.95
C GLN A 137 6.89 -23.89 2.23
N LEU A 138 7.53 -23.02 3.03
CA LEU A 138 8.97 -23.12 3.28
C LEU A 138 9.31 -24.02 4.48
N SER A 139 10.12 -25.04 4.22
CA SER A 139 10.86 -25.81 5.20
C SER A 139 11.95 -24.97 5.90
N ALA A 140 12.57 -25.51 6.96
CA ALA A 140 13.64 -24.82 7.67
C ALA A 140 14.85 -24.55 6.77
N GLU A 141 15.21 -25.50 5.90
CA GLU A 141 16.30 -25.36 4.94
C GLU A 141 16.00 -24.26 3.91
N GLU A 142 14.78 -24.26 3.35
CA GLU A 142 14.37 -23.23 2.37
C GLU A 142 14.27 -21.84 3.01
N LYS A 143 13.90 -21.73 4.29
CA LYS A 143 13.95 -20.46 5.02
C LYS A 143 15.39 -19.95 5.15
N ALA A 144 16.34 -20.84 5.51
CA ALA A 144 17.74 -20.48 5.60
C ALA A 144 18.30 -20.05 4.23
N ASP A 145 17.92 -20.77 3.17
CA ASP A 145 18.29 -20.43 1.79
C ASP A 145 17.75 -19.04 1.40
N PHE A 146 16.49 -18.76 1.74
CA PHE A 146 15.88 -17.45 1.49
C PHE A 146 16.57 -16.31 2.25
N PHE A 147 16.94 -16.50 3.51
CA PHE A 147 17.72 -15.48 4.22
C PHE A 147 19.09 -15.26 3.58
N ALA A 148 19.76 -16.34 3.14
CA ALA A 148 21.02 -16.21 2.42
C ALA A 148 20.85 -15.44 1.09
N MET A 149 19.71 -15.58 0.37
CA MET A 149 19.42 -14.77 -0.82
C MET A 149 19.26 -13.28 -0.49
N LEU A 150 18.57 -12.96 0.61
CA LEU A 150 18.39 -11.57 1.05
C LEU A 150 19.73 -10.93 1.42
N ASP A 151 20.54 -11.65 2.19
CA ASP A 151 21.87 -11.20 2.62
C ASP A 151 22.81 -11.02 1.41
N GLU A 152 22.77 -11.94 0.43
CA GLU A 152 23.53 -11.83 -0.81
C GLU A 152 23.21 -10.54 -1.57
N ILE A 153 21.93 -10.24 -1.79
CA ILE A 153 21.50 -9.03 -2.51
C ILE A 153 21.83 -7.75 -1.73
N ALA A 154 21.69 -7.77 -0.40
CA ALA A 154 21.98 -6.60 0.42
C ALA A 154 23.48 -6.33 0.56
N ALA A 155 24.31 -7.37 0.52
CA ALA A 155 25.76 -7.25 0.57
C ALA A 155 26.36 -6.62 -0.71
N LEU A 156 25.66 -6.70 -1.84
CA LEU A 156 26.07 -6.01 -3.07
C LEU A 156 26.19 -4.51 -2.82
N HIS A 157 27.28 -3.91 -3.32
CA HIS A 157 27.60 -2.48 -3.17
C HIS A 157 28.01 -2.05 -1.75
N GLY A 158 28.79 -2.87 -1.05
CA GLY A 158 29.49 -2.46 0.18
C GLY A 158 28.73 -2.76 1.48
N GLY A 159 27.90 -3.80 1.49
CA GLY A 159 27.15 -4.23 2.68
C GLY A 159 25.75 -3.62 2.77
N PRO A 160 24.86 -4.20 3.59
CA PRO A 160 23.46 -3.78 3.69
C PRO A 160 23.30 -2.34 4.17
N THR A 161 22.30 -1.63 3.64
CA THR A 161 21.88 -0.33 4.19
C THR A 161 20.92 -0.52 5.36
N GLU A 162 20.79 0.49 6.23
CA GLU A 162 19.85 0.43 7.36
C GLU A 162 18.40 0.08 6.94
N PRO A 163 17.82 0.66 5.87
CA PRO A 163 16.50 0.22 5.39
C PRO A 163 16.44 -1.25 4.96
N GLN A 164 17.52 -1.78 4.36
CA GLN A 164 17.61 -3.18 3.95
C GLN A 164 17.65 -4.10 5.18
N ASP A 165 18.48 -3.78 6.17
CA ASP A 165 18.55 -4.52 7.44
C ASP A 165 17.21 -4.55 8.17
N GLN A 166 16.51 -3.40 8.21
CA GLN A 166 15.18 -3.31 8.80
C GLN A 166 14.16 -4.22 8.08
N MET A 167 14.22 -4.27 6.74
CA MET A 167 13.35 -5.16 5.95
C MET A 167 13.68 -6.63 6.20
N ILE A 168 14.97 -7.02 6.19
CA ILE A 168 15.42 -8.39 6.46
C ILE A 168 15.00 -8.83 7.86
N THR A 169 15.23 -7.99 8.87
CA THR A 169 14.85 -8.25 10.26
C THR A 169 13.34 -8.46 10.38
N ARG A 170 12.54 -7.67 9.66
CA ARG A 170 11.08 -7.81 9.67
C ARG A 170 10.61 -9.11 9.02
N ILE A 171 11.20 -9.48 7.89
CA ILE A 171 10.92 -10.77 7.23
C ILE A 171 11.26 -11.92 8.18
N ARG A 172 12.44 -11.88 8.81
CA ARG A 172 12.89 -12.87 9.78
C ARG A 172 11.91 -13.00 10.94
N THR A 173 11.59 -11.89 11.60
CA THR A 173 10.63 -11.84 12.71
C THR A 173 9.29 -12.44 12.31
N ARG A 174 8.77 -12.12 11.11
CA ARG A 174 7.47 -12.64 10.65
C ARG A 174 7.51 -14.11 10.28
N LEU A 175 8.61 -14.62 9.74
CA LEU A 175 8.77 -16.04 9.41
C LEU A 175 8.97 -16.91 10.67
N GLU A 176 9.51 -16.33 11.74
CA GLU A 176 9.77 -16.98 13.03
C GLU A 176 8.61 -16.85 14.02
N ALA A 177 7.80 -15.79 13.94
CA ALA A 177 6.65 -15.53 14.84
C ALA A 177 5.48 -16.52 14.73
N LYS A 178 5.66 -17.64 14.01
CA LYS A 178 4.74 -18.77 13.97
C LYS A 178 5.33 -19.95 14.76
N PHE A 179 5.38 -19.77 16.08
CA PHE A 179 5.32 -20.81 17.09
C PHE A 179 4.37 -20.35 18.19
#